data_AF-A0A0Q7W3N6-F1
#
_entry.id   AF-A0A0Q7W3N6-F1
#
_cell.length_a   1.000
_cell.length_b   1.000
_cell.length_c   1.000
_cell.angle_alpha   90.00
_cell.angle_beta   90.00
_cell.angle_gamma   90.00
#
_symmetry.space_group_name_H-M   'P 1'
#
loop_
_entity.id
_entity.type
_entity.pdbx_description
1 polymer ?
#
loop_
_entity_poly.entity_id
_entity_poly.type
_entity_poly.pdbx_seq_one_letter_code
_entity_poly.pdbx_strand_id
1 'polypeptide(L)'
;MMTTLPLSRSPQAAASGPSQQLYMLLREAPDRAAATAYLQRRLAEAAALPSAWSDGVQGLEQWLELRSRNRAEEFRQYQQGRQEGAPRRHFATLAQARRFLSVQAPVLLVEGAWLHSVLDYWRHAAYMPLVKLYLDYLGKGIPAANHVAQVRQVLAVQACSTWQDLEDSGFVQGAIRLALASTGERYLAEILGYQLAVADQPAAQPSLLLELAELGIALPPPPPSDTVILNVLRALLGDAPENAAQFLQQVELGYALGRIGLQTLPATPEDGAPQDPPVANGSANAAIFAPPVTIDDKTAGAPPEPEQARPILRHRFDGDEHAWETITSDLGLLEAQIAACGGKAEAMTMLARHMGPSVHHQPLGLMAARVYSQLFALA
;
A
#
# COMPACT_ATOMS: atom_id res chain seq x y z
N MET A 1 -40.10 -39.57 17.07
CA MET A 1 -38.94 -40.24 16.46
C MET A 1 -38.09 -39.18 15.79
N MET A 2 -36.94 -38.87 16.37
CA MET A 2 -35.94 -37.96 15.79
C MET A 2 -35.15 -38.72 14.72
N THR A 3 -35.11 -38.19 13.50
CA THR A 3 -34.27 -38.71 12.42
C THR A 3 -33.11 -37.75 12.23
N THR A 4 -31.98 -38.08 12.85
CA THR A 4 -30.69 -37.42 12.66
C THR A 4 -30.10 -37.88 11.32
N LEU A 5 -29.97 -36.95 10.37
CA LEU A 5 -29.17 -37.16 9.16
C LEU A 5 -27.69 -36.87 9.48
N PRO A 6 -26.73 -37.68 8.97
CA PRO A 6 -25.33 -37.51 9.30
C PRO A 6 -24.73 -36.28 8.60
N LEU A 7 -24.09 -35.42 9.40
CA LEU A 7 -23.13 -34.44 8.93
C LEU A 7 -21.90 -35.18 8.39
N SER A 8 -21.76 -35.25 7.07
CA SER A 8 -20.52 -35.67 6.42
C SER A 8 -20.35 -34.86 5.14
N ARG A 9 -19.83 -33.65 5.28
CA ARG A 9 -19.02 -33.03 4.22
C ARG A 9 -17.59 -33.06 4.71
N SER A 10 -16.81 -33.99 4.17
CA SER A 10 -15.36 -33.83 4.12
C SER A 10 -15.06 -32.48 3.44
N PRO A 11 -14.17 -31.63 3.95
CA PRO A 11 -13.75 -30.45 3.23
C PRO A 11 -12.90 -30.93 2.05
N GLN A 12 -13.53 -31.05 0.89
CA GLN A 12 -12.80 -31.10 -0.36
C GLN A 12 -12.04 -29.79 -0.44
N ALA A 13 -10.70 -29.83 -0.37
CA ALA A 13 -9.87 -28.65 -0.51
C ALA A 13 -10.34 -27.89 -1.75
N ALA A 14 -10.91 -26.69 -1.54
CA ALA A 14 -11.38 -25.88 -2.64
C ALA A 14 -10.20 -25.67 -3.59
N ALA A 15 -10.34 -26.09 -4.85
CA ALA A 15 -9.30 -25.84 -5.83
C ALA A 15 -9.00 -24.33 -5.84
N SER A 16 -7.72 -23.97 -5.72
CA SER A 16 -7.28 -22.58 -5.68
C SER A 16 -7.84 -21.84 -6.89
N GLY A 17 -8.53 -20.71 -6.67
CA GLY A 17 -9.09 -19.92 -7.75
C GLY A 17 -8.03 -19.11 -8.52
N PRO A 18 -8.39 -18.48 -9.65
CA PRO A 18 -7.44 -17.80 -10.52
C PRO A 18 -6.73 -16.60 -9.86
N SER A 19 -7.39 -15.87 -8.95
CA SER A 19 -6.79 -14.74 -8.24
C SER A 19 -5.79 -15.20 -7.18
N GLN A 20 -6.12 -16.25 -6.43
CA GLN A 20 -5.21 -16.84 -5.45
C GLN A 20 -3.97 -17.43 -6.12
N GLN A 21 -4.14 -18.18 -7.21
CA GLN A 21 -3.00 -18.73 -7.98
C GLN A 21 -2.08 -17.63 -8.49
N LEU A 22 -2.65 -16.58 -9.10
CA LEU A 22 -1.84 -15.46 -9.61
C LEU A 22 -1.15 -14.70 -8.48
N TYR A 23 -1.82 -14.46 -7.36
CA TYR A 23 -1.22 -13.82 -6.20
C TYR A 23 -0.01 -14.62 -5.70
N MET A 24 -0.14 -15.94 -5.55
CA MET A 24 0.94 -16.81 -5.10
C MET A 24 2.09 -16.90 -6.12
N LEU A 25 1.81 -16.79 -7.42
CA LEU A 25 2.85 -16.70 -8.46
C LEU A 25 3.61 -15.37 -8.38
N LEU A 26 2.89 -14.26 -8.49
CA LEU A 26 3.48 -12.93 -8.66
C LEU A 26 4.15 -12.39 -7.39
N ARG A 27 3.80 -12.92 -6.21
CA ARG A 27 4.48 -12.55 -4.96
C ARG A 27 5.89 -13.11 -4.86
N GLU A 28 6.22 -14.15 -5.62
CA GLU A 28 7.54 -14.78 -5.63
C GLU A 28 8.41 -14.19 -6.75
N ALA A 29 7.86 -14.14 -7.96
CA ALA A 29 8.56 -13.60 -9.12
C ALA A 29 7.59 -12.92 -10.11
N PRO A 30 8.03 -11.85 -10.78
CA PRO A 30 7.20 -11.19 -11.79
C PRO A 30 6.99 -12.10 -13.01
N ASP A 31 5.73 -12.26 -13.42
CA ASP A 31 5.34 -12.87 -14.69
C ASP A 31 4.46 -11.88 -15.47
N ARG A 32 5.09 -11.19 -16.44
CA ARG A 32 4.42 -10.15 -17.23
C ARG A 32 3.27 -10.71 -18.08
N ALA A 33 3.39 -11.94 -18.59
CA ALA A 33 2.38 -12.51 -19.46
C ALA A 33 1.13 -12.88 -18.64
N ALA A 34 1.31 -13.57 -17.52
CA ALA A 34 0.23 -13.91 -16.61
C ALA A 34 -0.44 -12.66 -16.01
N ALA A 35 0.36 -11.68 -15.59
CA ALA A 35 -0.13 -10.40 -15.07
C ALA A 35 -0.96 -9.64 -16.11
N THR A 36 -0.48 -9.53 -17.35
CA THR A 36 -1.19 -8.85 -18.44
C THR A 36 -2.52 -9.51 -18.74
N ALA A 37 -2.54 -10.85 -18.88
CA ALA A 37 -3.76 -11.60 -19.17
C ALA A 37 -4.80 -11.45 -18.04
N TYR A 38 -4.36 -11.39 -16.79
CA TYR A 38 -5.25 -11.15 -15.65
C TYR A 38 -5.78 -9.72 -15.61
N LEU A 39 -4.93 -8.70 -15.79
CA LEU A 39 -5.36 -7.30 -15.83
C LEU A 39 -6.36 -7.04 -16.94
N GLN A 40 -6.17 -7.60 -18.14
CA GLN A 40 -7.13 -7.43 -19.25
C GLN A 40 -8.53 -7.92 -18.88
N ARG A 41 -8.64 -9.06 -18.17
CA ARG A 41 -9.93 -9.58 -17.69
C ARG A 41 -10.55 -8.64 -16.64
N ARG A 42 -9.76 -8.18 -15.68
CA ARG A 42 -10.25 -7.28 -14.62
C ARG A 42 -10.57 -5.87 -15.13
N LEU A 43 -9.89 -5.38 -16.16
CA LEU A 43 -10.21 -4.13 -16.83
C LEU A 43 -11.51 -4.23 -17.64
N ALA A 44 -11.79 -5.38 -18.24
CA ALA A 44 -13.09 -5.62 -18.88
C ALA A 44 -14.24 -5.62 -17.85
N GLU A 45 -14.02 -6.17 -16.65
CA GLU A 45 -14.98 -6.06 -15.54
C GLU A 45 -15.13 -4.61 -15.05
N ALA A 46 -14.01 -3.90 -14.89
CA ALA A 46 -14.00 -2.50 -14.46
C ALA A 46 -14.73 -1.58 -15.46
N ALA A 47 -14.63 -1.85 -16.77
CA ALA A 47 -15.33 -1.10 -17.81
C ALA A 47 -16.86 -1.22 -17.74
N ALA A 48 -17.40 -2.22 -17.03
CA ALA A 48 -18.83 -2.36 -16.80
C ALA A 48 -19.34 -1.56 -15.59
N LEU A 49 -18.45 -0.99 -14.77
CA LEU A 49 -18.83 -0.15 -13.64
C LEU A 49 -19.22 1.25 -14.11
N PRO A 50 -20.15 1.93 -13.39
CA PRO A 50 -20.49 3.31 -13.71
C PRO A 50 -19.27 4.21 -13.50
N SER A 51 -19.17 5.19 -14.40
CA SER A 51 -18.21 6.27 -14.33
C SER A 51 -18.26 6.99 -12.98
N ALA A 52 -17.10 7.28 -12.42
CA ALA A 52 -16.99 7.91 -11.10
C ALA A 52 -17.07 9.44 -11.18
N TRP A 53 -16.64 10.03 -12.29
CA TRP A 53 -16.68 11.47 -12.55
C TRP A 53 -16.90 11.75 -14.05
N SER A 54 -17.51 12.89 -14.36
CA SER A 54 -17.66 13.39 -15.74
C SER A 54 -16.62 14.46 -16.07
N ASP A 55 -16.65 15.02 -17.28
CA ASP A 55 -15.97 16.30 -17.61
C ASP A 55 -14.44 16.32 -17.45
N GLY A 56 -13.78 15.18 -17.69
CA GLY A 56 -12.33 15.07 -17.75
C GLY A 56 -11.62 15.43 -16.45
N VAL A 57 -10.48 16.15 -16.55
CA VAL A 57 -9.68 16.54 -15.37
C VAL A 57 -10.46 17.42 -14.40
N GLN A 58 -11.26 18.36 -14.92
CA GLN A 58 -12.00 19.29 -14.07
C GLN A 58 -13.04 18.56 -13.21
N GLY A 59 -13.79 17.62 -13.79
CA GLY A 59 -14.74 16.84 -13.00
C GLY A 59 -14.06 15.83 -12.07
N LEU A 60 -12.89 15.28 -12.44
CA LEU A 60 -12.07 14.50 -11.51
C LEU A 60 -11.66 15.33 -10.28
N GLU A 61 -11.19 16.57 -10.47
CA GLU A 61 -10.80 17.45 -9.37
C GLU A 61 -11.96 17.78 -8.44
N GLN A 62 -13.12 18.13 -9.00
CA GLN A 62 -14.34 18.40 -8.24
C GLN A 62 -14.81 17.17 -7.46
N TRP A 63 -14.77 16.00 -8.12
CA TRP A 63 -15.13 14.74 -7.49
C TRP A 63 -14.20 14.39 -6.33
N LEU A 64 -12.88 14.56 -6.50
CA LEU A 64 -11.89 14.34 -5.44
C LEU A 64 -12.10 15.28 -4.25
N GLU A 65 -12.36 16.55 -4.51
CA GLU A 65 -12.64 17.54 -3.48
C GLU A 65 -13.91 17.18 -2.69
N LEU A 66 -14.99 16.84 -3.38
CA LEU A 66 -16.24 16.41 -2.74
C LEU A 66 -16.03 15.13 -1.91
N ARG A 67 -15.35 14.12 -2.47
CA ARG A 67 -15.01 12.88 -1.78
C ARG A 67 -14.21 13.14 -0.51
N SER A 68 -13.19 14.01 -0.58
CA SER A 68 -12.36 14.40 0.56
C SER A 68 -13.18 15.06 1.66
N ARG A 69 -14.03 16.04 1.30
CA ARG A 69 -14.93 16.73 2.23
C ARG A 69 -15.90 15.75 2.91
N ASN A 70 -16.53 14.87 2.13
CA ASN A 70 -17.49 13.88 2.66
C ASN A 70 -16.83 12.92 3.65
N ARG A 71 -15.63 12.40 3.33
CA ARG A 71 -14.88 11.52 4.26
C ARG A 71 -14.46 12.24 5.54
N ALA A 72 -14.00 13.49 5.41
CA ALA A 72 -13.63 14.30 6.58
C ALA A 72 -14.84 14.58 7.48
N GLU A 73 -16.00 14.83 6.88
CA GLU A 73 -17.27 15.00 7.58
C GLU A 73 -17.71 13.71 8.30
N GLU A 74 -17.74 12.58 7.59
CA GLU A 74 -18.12 11.28 8.14
C GLU A 74 -17.23 10.90 9.34
N PHE A 75 -15.91 11.08 9.20
CA PHE A 75 -14.99 10.77 10.29
C PHE A 75 -15.15 11.73 11.48
N ARG A 76 -15.47 13.01 11.24
CA ARG A 76 -15.74 13.98 12.32
C ARG A 76 -17.00 13.61 13.08
N GLN A 77 -18.07 13.24 12.38
CA GLN A 77 -19.33 12.78 12.98
C GLN A 77 -19.11 11.50 13.79
N TYR A 78 -18.33 10.55 13.25
CA TYR A 78 -17.94 9.35 13.98
C TYR A 78 -17.20 9.70 15.29
N GLN A 79 -16.18 10.56 15.25
CA GLN A 79 -15.44 10.98 16.43
C GLN A 79 -16.31 11.70 17.46
N GLN A 80 -17.21 12.58 17.02
CA GLN A 80 -18.14 13.26 17.93
C GLN A 80 -19.04 12.26 18.65
N GLY A 81 -19.64 11.31 17.93
CA GLY A 81 -20.45 10.26 18.55
C GLY A 81 -19.65 9.44 19.57
N ARG A 82 -18.38 9.13 19.28
CA ARG A 82 -17.49 8.43 20.21
C ARG A 82 -17.20 9.25 21.48
N GLN A 83 -17.04 10.56 21.37
CA GLN A 83 -16.88 11.46 22.53
C GLN A 83 -18.16 11.54 23.38
N GLU A 84 -19.33 11.40 22.75
CA GLU A 84 -20.64 11.35 23.41
C GLU A 84 -20.99 9.94 23.97
N GLY A 85 -20.08 8.97 23.83
CA GLY A 85 -20.22 7.62 24.41
C GLY A 85 -20.82 6.57 23.47
N ALA A 86 -20.99 6.87 22.17
CA ALA A 86 -21.42 5.87 21.19
C ALA A 86 -20.39 4.72 21.09
N PRO A 87 -20.83 3.47 20.83
CA PRO A 87 -19.94 2.32 20.69
C PRO A 87 -19.10 2.38 19.39
N ARG A 88 -18.13 1.48 19.25
CA ARG A 88 -17.41 1.29 17.98
C ARG A 88 -18.38 0.75 16.93
N ARG A 89 -18.21 1.15 15.68
CA ARG A 89 -19.08 0.80 14.54
C ARG A 89 -18.62 -0.47 13.82
N HIS A 90 -17.32 -0.76 13.84
CA HIS A 90 -16.74 -1.81 12.99
C HIS A 90 -16.30 -3.04 13.77
N PHE A 91 -15.73 -2.86 14.96
CA PHE A 91 -15.18 -3.94 15.78
C PHE A 91 -15.66 -3.85 17.22
N ALA A 92 -16.55 -4.77 17.61
CA ALA A 92 -16.94 -4.93 19.00
C ALA A 92 -15.80 -5.58 19.80
N THR A 93 -15.12 -6.56 19.19
CA THR A 93 -14.10 -7.38 19.86
C THR A 93 -12.80 -7.47 19.07
N LEU A 94 -11.71 -7.80 19.78
CA LEU A 94 -10.41 -8.10 19.15
C LEU A 94 -10.50 -9.27 18.17
N ALA A 95 -11.39 -10.24 18.41
CA ALA A 95 -11.60 -11.36 17.50
C ALA A 95 -12.18 -10.91 16.15
N GLN A 96 -13.12 -9.96 16.13
CA GLN A 96 -13.63 -9.38 14.89
C GLN A 96 -12.54 -8.61 14.13
N ALA A 97 -11.73 -7.83 14.85
CA ALA A 97 -10.58 -7.14 14.27
C ALA A 97 -9.55 -8.11 13.64
N ARG A 98 -9.21 -9.21 14.33
CA ARG A 98 -8.32 -10.26 13.80
C ARG A 98 -8.90 -10.97 12.58
N ARG A 99 -10.21 -11.23 12.57
CA ARG A 99 -10.88 -11.80 11.40
C ARG A 99 -10.77 -10.86 10.20
N PHE A 100 -11.01 -9.56 10.41
CA PHE A 100 -10.81 -8.55 9.37
C PHE A 100 -9.36 -8.52 8.88
N LEU A 101 -8.37 -8.47 9.77
CA LEU A 101 -6.96 -8.53 9.39
C LEU A 101 -6.62 -9.76 8.56
N SER A 102 -7.15 -10.93 8.93
CA SER A 102 -6.93 -12.17 8.19
C SER A 102 -7.49 -12.08 6.78
N VAL A 103 -8.69 -11.52 6.60
CA VAL A 103 -9.32 -11.31 5.28
C VAL A 103 -8.57 -10.25 4.46
N GLN A 104 -8.03 -9.20 5.09
CA GLN A 104 -7.28 -8.14 4.43
C GLN A 104 -5.80 -8.50 4.20
N ALA A 105 -5.30 -9.59 4.77
CA ALA A 105 -3.88 -9.91 4.73
C ALA A 105 -3.29 -9.98 3.30
N PRO A 106 -3.94 -10.63 2.29
CA PRO A 106 -3.40 -10.66 0.94
C PRO A 106 -3.20 -9.26 0.33
N VAL A 107 -4.13 -8.33 0.57
CA VAL A 107 -4.04 -6.97 0.03
C VAL A 107 -3.01 -6.12 0.78
N LEU A 108 -2.97 -6.23 2.11
CA LEU A 108 -2.04 -5.49 2.98
C LEU A 108 -0.57 -5.95 2.83
N LEU A 109 -0.34 -7.22 2.54
CA LEU A 109 1.01 -7.79 2.37
C LEU A 109 1.69 -7.34 1.07
N VAL A 110 0.96 -6.68 0.17
CA VAL A 110 1.46 -6.14 -1.10
C VAL A 110 1.14 -4.65 -1.25
N GLU A 111 0.94 -3.95 -0.13
CA GLU A 111 0.66 -2.51 -0.11
C GLU A 111 1.80 -1.73 -0.79
N GLY A 112 1.43 -0.82 -1.69
CA GLY A 112 2.35 -0.04 -2.52
C GLY A 112 2.89 -0.76 -3.77
N ALA A 113 2.71 -2.08 -3.92
CA ALA A 113 3.37 -2.85 -4.98
C ALA A 113 3.10 -2.35 -6.40
N TRP A 114 1.89 -1.85 -6.68
CA TRP A 114 1.49 -1.36 -8.02
C TRP A 114 2.33 -0.16 -8.49
N LEU A 115 3.01 0.55 -7.59
CA LEU A 115 3.91 1.64 -7.92
C LEU A 115 5.34 1.19 -8.21
N HIS A 116 5.69 -0.10 -8.06
CA HIS A 116 7.08 -0.56 -8.20
C HIS A 116 7.72 -0.16 -9.53
N SER A 117 6.97 -0.25 -10.63
CA SER A 117 7.46 0.11 -11.96
C SER A 117 7.80 1.59 -12.13
N VAL A 118 7.32 2.48 -11.25
CA VAL A 118 7.63 3.92 -11.36
C VAL A 118 9.11 4.23 -11.08
N LEU A 119 9.82 3.31 -10.42
CA LEU A 119 11.25 3.44 -10.14
C LEU A 119 12.09 3.54 -11.42
N ASP A 120 11.64 2.94 -12.53
CA ASP A 120 12.36 3.05 -13.82
C ASP A 120 12.31 4.48 -14.40
N TYR A 121 11.42 5.34 -13.90
CA TYR A 121 11.15 6.68 -14.44
C TYR A 121 11.69 7.81 -13.57
N TRP A 122 12.65 7.53 -12.68
CA TRP A 122 13.18 8.52 -11.73
C TRP A 122 13.80 9.77 -12.37
N ARG A 123 14.17 9.72 -13.66
CA ARG A 123 14.67 10.86 -14.44
C ARG A 123 13.59 11.75 -15.03
N HIS A 124 12.37 11.26 -15.12
CA HIS A 124 11.26 11.99 -15.72
C HIS A 124 10.60 12.84 -14.64
N ALA A 125 10.67 14.18 -14.80
CA ALA A 125 10.17 15.13 -13.82
C ALA A 125 8.69 14.88 -13.44
N ALA A 126 7.86 14.51 -14.42
CA ALA A 126 6.45 14.17 -14.20
C ALA A 126 6.24 12.97 -13.26
N TYR A 127 7.20 12.05 -13.16
CA TYR A 127 7.10 10.80 -12.39
C TYR A 127 7.77 10.88 -11.02
N MET A 128 8.64 11.87 -10.78
CA MET A 128 9.32 12.06 -9.50
C MET A 128 8.36 12.05 -8.29
N PRO A 129 7.14 12.66 -8.35
CA PRO A 129 6.18 12.57 -7.26
C PRO A 129 5.72 11.13 -6.97
N LEU A 130 5.57 10.28 -7.99
CA LEU A 130 5.21 8.86 -7.82
C LEU A 130 6.36 8.05 -7.23
N VAL A 131 7.60 8.32 -7.66
CA VAL A 131 8.79 7.70 -7.07
C VAL A 131 8.85 8.02 -5.58
N LYS A 132 8.67 9.29 -5.20
CA LYS A 132 8.61 9.69 -3.80
C LYS A 132 7.49 8.99 -3.04
N LEU A 133 6.29 8.91 -3.62
CA LEU A 133 5.15 8.21 -3.02
C LEU A 133 5.47 6.73 -2.77
N TYR A 134 6.12 6.06 -3.72
CA TYR A 134 6.53 4.67 -3.51
C TYR A 134 7.61 4.53 -2.43
N LEU A 135 8.59 5.43 -2.39
CA LEU A 135 9.59 5.46 -1.32
C LEU A 135 8.98 5.69 0.06
N ASP A 136 7.90 6.47 0.15
CA ASP A 136 7.14 6.65 1.39
C ASP A 136 6.47 5.34 1.83
N TYR A 137 5.86 4.56 0.92
CA TYR A 137 5.39 3.20 1.24
C TYR A 137 6.51 2.27 1.73
N LEU A 138 7.72 2.41 1.16
CA LEU A 138 8.88 1.60 1.54
C LEU A 138 9.56 2.07 2.83
N GLY A 139 9.05 3.14 3.44
CA GLY A 139 9.65 3.77 4.62
C GLY A 139 11.07 4.28 4.38
N LYS A 140 11.46 4.53 3.12
CA LYS A 140 12.83 4.91 2.72
C LYS A 140 13.90 3.95 3.28
N GLY A 141 13.53 2.66 3.41
CA GLY A 141 14.40 1.63 3.97
C GLY A 141 14.46 1.58 5.50
N ILE A 142 13.58 2.29 6.21
CA ILE A 142 13.40 2.19 7.65
C ILE A 142 12.32 1.14 7.93
N PRO A 143 12.63 0.00 8.59
CA PRO A 143 11.65 -1.07 8.81
C PRO A 143 10.38 -0.60 9.54
N ALA A 144 10.55 0.26 10.56
CA ALA A 144 9.43 0.81 11.33
C ALA A 144 8.52 1.75 10.53
N ALA A 145 8.96 2.24 9.36
CA ALA A 145 8.17 3.08 8.46
C ALA A 145 7.75 2.34 7.18
N ASN A 146 8.25 1.13 6.93
CA ASN A 146 7.90 0.34 5.76
C ASN A 146 6.52 -0.30 5.97
N HIS A 147 5.58 -0.05 5.06
CA HIS A 147 4.20 -0.48 5.20
C HIS A 147 4.06 -2.00 5.36
N VAL A 148 4.68 -2.76 4.46
CA VAL A 148 4.57 -4.23 4.48
C VAL A 148 5.31 -4.81 5.67
N ALA A 149 6.46 -4.25 6.08
CA ALA A 149 7.15 -4.69 7.30
C ALA A 149 6.27 -4.50 8.55
N GLN A 150 5.61 -3.34 8.68
CA GLN A 150 4.65 -3.08 9.77
C GLN A 150 3.45 -4.04 9.73
N VAL A 151 2.83 -4.23 8.56
CA VAL A 151 1.71 -5.19 8.39
C VAL A 151 2.12 -6.60 8.80
N ARG A 152 3.30 -7.07 8.34
CA ARG A 152 3.79 -8.42 8.69
C ARG A 152 3.98 -8.57 10.19
N GLN A 153 4.52 -7.55 10.86
CA GLN A 153 4.66 -7.54 12.31
C GLN A 153 3.29 -7.61 13.00
N VAL A 154 2.32 -6.82 12.55
CA VAL A 154 0.95 -6.84 13.08
C VAL A 154 0.31 -8.21 12.92
N LEU A 155 0.36 -8.80 11.72
CA LEU A 155 -0.22 -10.13 11.47
C LEU A 155 0.42 -11.21 12.33
N ALA A 156 1.74 -11.14 12.56
CA ALA A 156 2.45 -12.07 13.43
C ALA A 156 2.03 -11.92 14.91
N VAL A 157 2.05 -10.69 15.43
CA VAL A 157 1.66 -10.39 16.83
C VAL A 157 0.21 -10.77 17.09
N GLN A 158 -0.67 -10.59 16.11
CA GLN A 158 -2.09 -10.91 16.21
C GLN A 158 -2.43 -12.36 15.82
N ALA A 159 -1.42 -13.20 15.56
CA ALA A 159 -1.57 -14.60 15.14
C ALA A 159 -2.54 -14.79 13.95
N CYS A 160 -2.54 -13.84 13.00
CA CYS A 160 -3.38 -13.86 11.79
C CYS A 160 -2.64 -14.57 10.64
N SER A 161 -2.44 -15.89 10.75
CA SER A 161 -1.59 -16.68 9.86
C SER A 161 -2.33 -17.59 8.88
N THR A 162 -3.66 -17.63 8.89
CA THR A 162 -4.49 -18.56 8.11
C THR A 162 -5.12 -17.93 6.86
N TRP A 163 -4.60 -16.78 6.42
CA TRP A 163 -5.13 -16.06 5.26
C TRP A 163 -4.93 -16.80 3.93
N GLN A 164 -4.02 -17.78 3.89
CA GLN A 164 -3.78 -18.64 2.74
C GLN A 164 -4.99 -19.52 2.41
N ASP A 165 -5.86 -19.78 3.39
CA ASP A 165 -7.05 -20.62 3.25
C ASP A 165 -8.30 -19.81 2.84
N LEU A 166 -8.15 -18.52 2.55
CA LEU A 166 -9.25 -17.69 2.05
C LEU A 166 -9.74 -18.18 0.68
N GLU A 167 -11.00 -17.91 0.39
CA GLU A 167 -11.57 -18.06 -0.94
C GLU A 167 -10.90 -17.11 -1.95
N ASP A 168 -11.03 -17.41 -3.24
CA ASP A 168 -10.41 -16.63 -4.33
C ASP A 168 -10.72 -15.13 -4.27
N SER A 169 -11.93 -14.77 -3.81
CA SER A 169 -12.38 -13.39 -3.62
C SER A 169 -11.45 -12.59 -2.68
N GLY A 170 -10.84 -13.24 -1.69
CA GLY A 170 -9.86 -12.65 -0.77
C GLY A 170 -8.56 -12.20 -1.45
N PHE A 171 -8.26 -12.74 -2.63
CA PHE A 171 -7.00 -12.50 -3.34
C PHE A 171 -7.13 -11.52 -4.51
N VAL A 172 -8.35 -11.15 -4.92
CA VAL A 172 -8.60 -10.35 -6.12
C VAL A 172 -7.79 -9.05 -6.12
N GLN A 173 -7.87 -8.27 -5.02
CA GLN A 173 -7.17 -6.99 -4.90
C GLN A 173 -5.65 -7.15 -4.82
N GLY A 174 -5.16 -8.11 -4.03
CA GLY A 174 -3.72 -8.40 -3.95
C GLY A 174 -3.15 -8.82 -5.31
N ALA A 175 -3.88 -9.65 -6.06
CA ALA A 175 -3.50 -10.10 -7.39
C ALA A 175 -3.47 -8.95 -8.41
N ILE A 176 -4.42 -8.02 -8.35
CA ILE A 176 -4.41 -6.79 -9.19
C ILE A 176 -3.16 -5.96 -8.90
N ARG A 177 -2.84 -5.71 -7.63
CA ARG A 177 -1.67 -4.90 -7.23
C ARG A 177 -0.36 -5.49 -7.73
N LEU A 178 -0.18 -6.80 -7.56
CA LEU A 178 1.00 -7.52 -8.05
C LEU A 178 1.05 -7.58 -9.58
N ALA A 179 -0.11 -7.68 -10.24
CA ALA A 179 -0.18 -7.67 -11.69
C ALA A 179 0.25 -6.30 -12.25
N LEU A 180 -0.25 -5.19 -11.69
CA LEU A 180 0.19 -3.84 -12.05
C LEU A 180 1.70 -3.68 -11.90
N ALA A 181 2.26 -4.12 -10.77
CA ALA A 181 3.71 -4.12 -10.50
C ALA A 181 4.52 -4.85 -11.58
N SER A 182 3.96 -5.92 -12.16
CA SER A 182 4.64 -6.81 -13.12
C SER A 182 4.58 -6.31 -14.58
N THR A 183 3.77 -5.28 -14.87
CA THR A 183 3.44 -4.90 -16.25
C THR A 183 4.14 -3.64 -16.81
N GLY A 184 4.83 -2.85 -15.98
CA GLY A 184 5.60 -1.68 -16.44
C GLY A 184 4.74 -0.48 -16.89
N GLU A 185 5.29 0.40 -17.74
CA GLU A 185 4.65 1.65 -18.20
C GLU A 185 3.32 1.48 -18.92
N ARG A 186 3.06 0.31 -19.52
CA ARG A 186 1.86 0.08 -20.33
C ARG A 186 0.56 0.41 -19.60
N TYR A 187 0.55 0.27 -18.29
CA TYR A 187 -0.62 0.49 -17.44
C TYR A 187 -0.49 1.71 -16.53
N LEU A 188 0.32 2.71 -16.92
CA LEU A 188 0.55 3.89 -16.09
C LEU A 188 -0.75 4.64 -15.74
N ALA A 189 -1.62 4.85 -16.72
CA ALA A 189 -2.89 5.53 -16.50
C ALA A 189 -3.74 4.75 -15.48
N GLU A 190 -3.81 3.44 -15.65
CA GLU A 190 -4.51 2.53 -14.74
C GLU A 190 -3.88 2.51 -13.34
N ILE A 191 -2.55 2.62 -13.22
CA ILE A 191 -1.82 2.77 -11.95
C ILE A 191 -2.22 4.06 -11.23
N LEU A 192 -2.31 5.19 -11.95
CA LEU A 192 -2.75 6.47 -11.38
C LEU A 192 -4.19 6.39 -10.88
N GLY A 193 -5.07 5.80 -11.68
CA GLY A 193 -6.45 5.53 -11.29
C GLY A 193 -6.56 4.63 -10.07
N TYR A 194 -5.82 3.52 -10.06
CA TYR A 194 -5.81 2.57 -8.95
C TYR A 194 -5.34 3.23 -7.66
N GLN A 195 -4.33 4.10 -7.73
CA GLN A 195 -3.85 4.87 -6.58
C GLN A 195 -4.96 5.75 -5.97
N LEU A 196 -5.81 6.37 -6.79
CA LEU A 196 -6.95 7.17 -6.29
C LEU A 196 -7.96 6.31 -5.52
N ALA A 197 -8.10 5.03 -5.86
CA ALA A 197 -9.01 4.09 -5.19
C ALA A 197 -8.47 3.57 -3.85
N VAL A 198 -7.20 3.78 -3.52
CA VAL A 198 -6.59 3.31 -2.26
C VAL A 198 -7.29 3.89 -1.04
N ALA A 199 -7.66 5.18 -1.10
CA ALA A 199 -8.36 5.85 0.00
C ALA A 199 -9.79 5.32 0.24
N ASP A 200 -10.34 4.55 -0.71
CA ASP A 200 -11.66 3.94 -0.60
C ASP A 200 -11.60 2.50 -0.02
N GLN A 201 -10.39 1.95 0.17
CA GLN A 201 -10.20 0.61 0.70
C GLN A 201 -10.64 0.53 2.18
N PRO A 202 -11.20 -0.61 2.63
CA PRO A 202 -11.58 -0.81 4.03
C PRO A 202 -10.46 -0.49 5.03
N ALA A 203 -9.26 -1.01 4.78
CA ALA A 203 -8.11 -0.80 5.66
C ALA A 203 -7.50 0.61 5.60
N ALA A 204 -8.03 1.49 4.74
CA ALA A 204 -7.64 2.90 4.65
C ALA A 204 -8.60 3.84 5.39
N GLN A 205 -9.76 3.34 5.87
CA GLN A 205 -10.77 4.20 6.48
C GLN A 205 -10.33 4.69 7.88
N PRO A 206 -10.36 6.00 8.16
CA PRO A 206 -9.91 6.55 9.44
C PRO A 206 -10.66 6.01 10.67
N SER A 207 -11.98 5.78 10.55
CA SER A 207 -12.78 5.19 11.64
C SER A 207 -12.32 3.77 11.97
N LEU A 208 -12.08 2.94 10.96
CA LEU A 208 -11.57 1.58 11.12
C LEU A 208 -10.17 1.56 11.76
N LEU A 209 -9.26 2.43 11.30
CA LEU A 209 -7.92 2.51 11.84
C LEU A 209 -7.92 2.96 13.31
N LEU A 210 -8.79 3.91 13.67
CA LEU A 210 -9.00 4.34 15.05
C LEU A 210 -9.47 3.17 15.93
N GLU A 211 -10.47 2.42 15.48
CA GLU A 211 -10.99 1.27 16.23
C GLU A 211 -9.97 0.13 16.37
N LEU A 212 -9.17 -0.14 15.33
CA LEU A 212 -8.07 -1.10 15.41
C LEU A 212 -7.05 -0.65 16.46
N ALA A 213 -6.69 0.64 16.49
CA ALA A 213 -5.74 1.19 17.45
C ALA A 213 -6.24 1.04 18.90
N GLU A 214 -7.52 1.30 19.16
CA GLU A 214 -8.16 1.05 20.46
C GLU A 214 -8.06 -0.42 20.90
N LEU A 215 -8.12 -1.36 19.95
CA LEU A 215 -7.97 -2.80 20.17
C LEU A 215 -6.50 -3.27 20.17
N GLY A 216 -5.54 -2.34 20.14
CA GLY A 216 -4.11 -2.65 20.19
C GLY A 216 -3.50 -3.08 18.86
N ILE A 217 -4.15 -2.75 17.74
CA ILE A 217 -3.69 -3.05 16.38
C ILE A 217 -3.37 -1.72 15.68
N ALA A 218 -2.09 -1.47 15.42
CA ALA A 218 -1.65 -0.28 14.68
C ALA A 218 -1.30 -0.65 13.24
N LEU A 219 -2.22 -0.40 12.30
CA LEU A 219 -1.93 -0.46 10.87
C LEU A 219 -1.43 0.89 10.36
N PRO A 220 -0.45 0.94 9.45
CA PRO A 220 -0.01 2.18 8.85
C PRO A 220 -1.08 2.72 7.88
N PRO A 221 -1.53 3.99 8.02
CA PRO A 221 -2.44 4.60 7.04
C PRO A 221 -1.73 4.80 5.71
N PRO A 222 -2.41 4.62 4.55
CA PRO A 222 -1.77 4.88 3.25
C PRO A 222 -1.30 6.34 3.15
N PRO A 223 -0.17 6.61 2.49
CA PRO A 223 0.30 7.98 2.28
C PRO A 223 -0.73 8.81 1.50
N PRO A 224 -0.95 10.09 1.85
CA PRO A 224 -1.81 10.99 1.08
C PRO A 224 -1.33 11.10 -0.37
N SER A 225 -2.23 10.88 -1.32
CA SER A 225 -1.84 10.74 -2.73
C SER A 225 -2.72 11.51 -3.73
N ASP A 226 -3.93 11.96 -3.36
CA ASP A 226 -4.84 12.66 -4.30
C ASP A 226 -4.15 13.86 -4.99
N THR A 227 -3.50 14.75 -4.23
CA THR A 227 -2.75 15.89 -4.78
C THR A 227 -1.54 15.46 -5.60
N VAL A 228 -0.85 14.39 -5.19
CA VAL A 228 0.29 13.83 -5.92
C VAL A 228 -0.18 13.38 -7.31
N ILE A 229 -1.27 12.64 -7.36
CA ILE A 229 -1.83 12.10 -8.61
C ILE A 229 -2.34 13.22 -9.51
N LEU A 230 -3.06 14.21 -8.98
CA LEU A 230 -3.50 15.37 -9.78
C LEU A 230 -2.33 16.14 -10.40
N ASN A 231 -1.24 16.34 -9.66
CA ASN A 231 -0.06 17.02 -10.18
C ASN A 231 0.63 16.21 -11.29
N VAL A 232 0.74 14.89 -11.12
CA VAL A 232 1.29 13.99 -12.14
C VAL A 232 0.39 13.99 -13.39
N LEU A 233 -0.93 13.89 -13.22
CA LEU A 233 -1.89 13.94 -14.32
C LEU A 233 -1.79 15.25 -15.11
N ARG A 234 -1.75 16.40 -14.42
CA ARG A 234 -1.59 17.71 -15.05
C ARG A 234 -0.30 17.82 -15.85
N ALA A 235 0.82 17.31 -15.32
CA ALA A 235 2.09 17.29 -16.02
C ALA A 235 2.01 16.41 -17.30
N LEU A 236 1.51 15.18 -17.18
CA LEU A 236 1.42 14.25 -18.32
C LEU A 236 0.44 14.73 -19.40
N LEU A 237 -0.67 15.37 -19.02
CA LEU A 237 -1.66 15.87 -19.96
C LEU A 237 -1.24 17.18 -20.64
N GLY A 238 -0.46 18.02 -19.96
CA GLY A 238 0.16 19.21 -20.56
C GLY A 238 1.08 18.85 -21.74
N ASP A 239 1.73 17.68 -21.65
CA ASP A 239 2.66 17.17 -22.66
C ASP A 239 2.01 16.33 -23.78
N ALA A 240 0.74 15.88 -23.62
CA ALA A 240 0.09 14.92 -24.52
C ALA A 240 -1.39 15.24 -24.85
N PRO A 241 -1.68 16.30 -25.62
CA PRO A 241 -3.06 16.70 -25.91
C PRO A 241 -3.82 15.72 -26.82
N GLU A 242 -3.15 15.07 -27.78
CA GLU A 242 -3.82 14.22 -28.80
C GLU A 242 -4.43 12.94 -28.21
N ASN A 243 -3.90 12.43 -27.09
CA ASN A 243 -4.37 11.22 -26.41
C ASN A 243 -4.98 11.48 -25.03
N ALA A 244 -5.21 12.75 -24.68
CA ALA A 244 -5.67 13.15 -23.34
C ALA A 244 -6.99 12.45 -22.92
N ALA A 245 -7.95 12.36 -23.84
CA ALA A 245 -9.24 11.71 -23.56
C ALA A 245 -9.09 10.21 -23.30
N GLN A 246 -8.29 9.51 -24.10
CA GLN A 246 -8.02 8.08 -23.91
C GLN A 246 -7.26 7.84 -22.60
N PHE A 247 -6.26 8.68 -22.31
CA PHE A 247 -5.49 8.59 -21.08
C PHE A 247 -6.38 8.77 -19.84
N LEU A 248 -7.27 9.77 -19.84
CA LEU A 248 -8.23 9.98 -18.75
C LEU A 248 -9.22 8.83 -18.61
N GLN A 249 -9.67 8.23 -19.71
CA GLN A 249 -10.50 7.04 -19.67
C GLN A 249 -9.77 5.86 -19.01
N GLN A 250 -8.47 5.69 -19.29
CA GLN A 250 -7.67 4.65 -18.65
C GLN A 250 -7.42 4.92 -17.16
N VAL A 251 -7.26 6.19 -16.77
CA VAL A 251 -7.23 6.60 -15.36
C VAL A 251 -8.54 6.24 -14.67
N GLU A 252 -9.68 6.48 -15.30
CA GLU A 252 -10.97 6.07 -14.76
C GLU A 252 -11.11 4.55 -14.65
N LEU A 253 -10.69 3.80 -15.67
CA LEU A 253 -10.64 2.33 -15.62
C LEU A 253 -9.74 1.83 -14.49
N GLY A 254 -8.61 2.50 -14.22
CA GLY A 254 -7.76 2.23 -13.07
C GLY A 254 -8.46 2.43 -11.73
N TYR A 255 -9.24 3.51 -11.60
CA TYR A 255 -10.03 3.77 -10.39
C TYR A 255 -11.12 2.69 -10.21
N ALA A 256 -11.83 2.34 -11.28
CA ALA A 256 -12.81 1.26 -11.29
C ALA A 256 -12.18 -0.10 -10.96
N LEU A 257 -10.96 -0.37 -11.46
CA LEU A 257 -10.19 -1.56 -11.15
C LEU A 257 -9.90 -1.67 -9.65
N GLY A 258 -9.60 -0.55 -8.99
CA GLY A 258 -9.44 -0.46 -7.54
C GLY A 258 -10.70 -0.79 -6.73
N ARG A 259 -11.87 -0.85 -7.37
CA ARG A 259 -13.15 -1.22 -6.73
C ARG A 259 -13.54 -2.69 -6.93
N ILE A 260 -12.83 -3.42 -7.81
CA ILE A 260 -13.12 -4.84 -8.08
C ILE A 260 -12.63 -5.72 -6.93
N GLY A 261 -13.51 -6.59 -6.41
CA GLY A 261 -13.14 -7.50 -5.31
C GLY A 261 -12.87 -6.77 -3.98
N LEU A 262 -13.44 -5.58 -3.79
CA LEU A 262 -13.46 -4.91 -2.49
C LEU A 262 -14.16 -5.80 -1.46
N GLN A 263 -13.49 -5.99 -0.33
CA GLN A 263 -14.07 -6.68 0.82
C GLN A 263 -15.09 -5.77 1.51
N THR A 264 -16.15 -6.36 2.03
CA THR A 264 -17.16 -5.62 2.79
C THR A 264 -16.57 -5.04 4.06
N LEU A 265 -16.98 -3.82 4.42
CA LEU A 265 -16.62 -3.24 5.71
C LEU A 265 -17.16 -4.13 6.84
N PRO A 266 -16.36 -4.42 7.87
CA PRO A 266 -16.89 -5.07 9.06
C PRO A 266 -17.84 -4.10 9.76
N ALA A 267 -18.90 -4.65 10.32
CA ALA A 267 -19.89 -3.91 11.10
C ALA A 267 -20.13 -4.67 12.40
N THR A 268 -20.20 -3.93 13.51
CA THR A 268 -20.70 -4.48 14.76
C THR A 268 -22.17 -4.87 14.59
N PRO A 269 -22.55 -6.13 14.85
CA PRO A 269 -23.96 -6.50 14.86
C PRO A 269 -24.66 -5.87 16.08
N GLU A 270 -25.82 -5.25 15.82
CA GLU A 270 -26.83 -4.76 16.80
C GLU A 270 -26.42 -3.69 17.82
N ASP A 271 -27.36 -2.78 18.11
CA ASP A 271 -27.24 -1.80 19.19
C ASP A 271 -27.13 -2.53 20.54
N GLY A 272 -26.04 -2.27 21.28
CA GLY A 272 -25.81 -2.83 22.61
C GLY A 272 -24.91 -4.08 22.67
N ALA A 273 -24.29 -4.50 21.56
CA ALA A 273 -23.29 -5.56 21.59
C ALA A 273 -22.14 -5.21 22.57
N PRO A 274 -21.74 -6.13 23.48
CA PRO A 274 -20.62 -5.91 24.38
C PRO A 274 -19.33 -5.57 23.63
N GLN A 275 -18.64 -4.54 24.08
CA GLN A 275 -17.41 -4.03 23.49
C GLN A 275 -16.22 -4.41 24.37
N ASP A 276 -15.17 -4.98 23.77
CA ASP A 276 -13.90 -5.18 24.48
C ASP A 276 -13.37 -3.80 24.93
N PRO A 277 -12.82 -3.64 26.14
CA PRO A 277 -12.31 -2.35 26.57
C PRO A 277 -11.11 -1.91 25.71
N PRO A 278 -10.93 -0.60 25.47
CA PRO A 278 -9.74 -0.12 24.77
C PRO A 278 -8.47 -0.44 25.58
N VAL A 279 -7.39 -0.80 24.90
CA VAL A 279 -6.10 -1.06 25.56
C VAL A 279 -5.44 0.24 26.00
N ALA A 280 -4.78 0.25 27.17
CA ALA A 280 -4.23 1.46 27.79
C ALA A 280 -3.24 2.26 26.90
N ASN A 281 -2.49 1.58 26.03
CA ASN A 281 -1.57 2.21 25.05
C ASN A 281 -2.22 2.47 23.67
N GLY A 282 -3.47 2.03 23.45
CA GLY A 282 -4.21 2.21 22.21
C GLY A 282 -4.61 3.67 21.99
N SER A 283 -4.88 4.40 23.07
CA SER A 283 -5.20 5.83 23.04
C SER A 283 -4.06 6.71 22.51
N ALA A 284 -2.80 6.29 22.64
CA ALA A 284 -1.65 7.02 22.07
C ALA A 284 -1.52 6.84 20.55
N ASN A 285 -1.89 5.65 20.02
CA ASN A 285 -1.96 5.42 18.58
C ASN A 285 -3.25 6.02 17.97
N ALA A 286 -4.33 6.09 18.72
CA ALA A 286 -5.54 6.82 18.35
C ALA A 286 -5.31 8.33 18.21
N ALA A 287 -4.37 8.90 18.98
CA ALA A 287 -4.01 10.32 18.91
C ALA A 287 -3.39 10.74 17.56
N ILE A 288 -2.90 9.78 16.75
CA ILE A 288 -2.45 10.02 15.36
C ILE A 288 -3.62 10.50 14.48
N PHE A 289 -4.86 10.14 14.85
CA PHE A 289 -6.08 10.50 14.13
C PHE A 289 -6.85 11.68 14.75
N ALA A 290 -6.32 12.29 15.82
CA ALA A 290 -6.90 13.49 16.39
C ALA A 290 -6.73 14.69 15.44
N PRO A 291 -7.70 15.61 15.33
CA PRO A 291 -7.48 16.87 14.62
C PRO A 291 -6.29 17.61 15.25
N PRO A 292 -5.49 18.34 14.45
CA PRO A 292 -4.37 19.09 14.99
C PRO A 292 -4.90 20.08 16.04
N VAL A 293 -4.42 19.94 17.27
CA VAL A 293 -4.58 20.98 18.29
C VAL A 293 -3.85 22.21 17.75
N THR A 294 -4.54 23.34 17.61
CA THR A 294 -3.89 24.64 17.45
C THR A 294 -3.04 24.89 18.68
N ILE A 295 -1.75 24.56 18.60
CA ILE A 295 -0.77 24.91 19.61
C ILE A 295 -0.38 26.36 19.33
N ASP A 296 -0.71 27.25 20.27
CA ASP A 296 -0.20 28.61 20.28
C ASP A 296 1.34 28.61 20.27
N ASP A 297 1.90 29.35 19.33
CA ASP A 297 3.32 29.38 18.95
C ASP A 297 4.22 30.11 19.99
N LYS A 298 4.17 29.69 21.26
CA LYS A 298 4.94 30.32 22.35
C LYS A 298 5.73 29.40 23.26
N THR A 299 5.78 28.10 22.99
CA THR A 299 6.70 27.20 23.71
C THR A 299 7.39 26.22 22.76
N ALA A 300 8.11 26.74 21.76
CA ALA A 300 9.09 25.96 21.02
C ALA A 300 10.38 25.88 21.84
N GLY A 301 10.58 24.73 22.50
CA GLY A 301 11.90 24.33 23.00
C GLY A 301 12.87 24.12 21.83
N ALA A 302 14.18 24.28 22.11
CA ALA A 302 15.25 24.31 21.13
C ALA A 302 15.18 23.15 20.11
N PRO A 303 15.47 23.42 18.81
CA PRO A 303 15.49 22.38 17.79
C PRO A 303 16.55 21.31 18.10
N PRO A 304 16.27 20.02 17.86
CA PRO A 304 17.29 18.99 17.95
C PRO A 304 18.40 19.28 16.94
N GLU A 305 19.65 19.07 17.35
CA GLU A 305 20.82 19.31 16.50
C GLU A 305 20.75 18.49 15.20
N PRO A 306 21.25 19.04 14.08
CA PRO A 306 21.27 18.35 12.80
C PRO A 306 22.10 17.07 12.92
N GLU A 307 21.44 15.92 12.73
CA GLU A 307 22.10 14.61 12.64
C GLU A 307 23.10 14.64 11.47
N GLN A 308 24.40 14.52 11.79
CA GLN A 308 25.47 14.57 10.81
C GLN A 308 25.28 13.49 9.73
N ALA A 309 25.31 13.92 8.46
CA ALA A 309 25.20 13.04 7.31
C ALA A 309 26.30 11.96 7.34
N ARG A 310 25.90 10.71 7.57
CA ARG A 310 26.81 9.56 7.53
C ARG A 310 27.19 9.27 6.06
N PRO A 311 28.45 8.94 5.76
CA PRO A 311 28.88 8.62 4.40
C PRO A 311 28.10 7.42 3.83
N ILE A 312 27.68 7.53 2.58
CA ILE A 312 26.79 6.60 1.86
C ILE A 312 27.45 5.23 1.65
N LEU A 313 28.78 5.19 1.56
CA LEU A 313 29.59 3.97 1.44
C LEU A 313 30.70 4.03 2.50
N ARG A 314 30.76 3.02 3.38
CA ARG A 314 31.80 2.93 4.42
C ARG A 314 33.09 2.28 3.92
N HIS A 315 33.04 1.59 2.79
CA HIS A 315 34.17 0.89 2.19
C HIS A 315 34.38 1.31 0.74
N ARG A 316 35.62 1.73 0.44
CA ARG A 316 36.15 1.80 -0.91
C ARG A 316 36.73 0.41 -1.18
N PHE A 317 36.13 -0.35 -2.08
CA PHE A 317 36.72 -1.63 -2.50
C PHE A 317 37.90 -1.31 -3.43
N ASP A 318 39.10 -1.72 -3.02
CA ASP A 318 40.26 -1.68 -3.92
C ASP A 318 40.02 -2.66 -5.07
N GLY A 319 40.55 -2.33 -6.26
CA GLY A 319 40.33 -3.06 -7.52
C GLY A 319 40.99 -4.44 -7.59
N ASP A 320 41.12 -5.16 -6.47
CA ASP A 320 41.56 -6.54 -6.45
C ASP A 320 40.43 -7.45 -6.94
N GLU A 321 40.73 -8.20 -7.99
CA GLU A 321 39.81 -9.06 -8.76
C GLU A 321 39.14 -10.16 -7.89
N HIS A 322 39.66 -10.42 -6.68
CA HIS A 322 39.22 -11.47 -5.75
C HIS A 322 38.58 -10.95 -4.44
N ALA A 323 38.43 -9.64 -4.23
CA ALA A 323 37.83 -9.08 -3.01
C ALA A 323 36.34 -9.46 -2.81
N TRP A 324 35.69 -9.93 -3.87
CA TRP A 324 34.30 -10.37 -3.90
C TRP A 324 34.09 -11.75 -3.28
N GLU A 325 35.13 -12.59 -3.25
CA GLU A 325 35.07 -13.99 -2.77
C GLU A 325 35.01 -14.10 -1.23
N THR A 326 35.36 -13.03 -0.50
CA THR A 326 35.33 -12.96 0.96
C THR A 326 34.01 -12.43 1.53
N ILE A 327 33.09 -11.96 0.68
CA ILE A 327 31.81 -11.40 1.11
C ILE A 327 30.79 -12.52 1.29
N THR A 328 30.50 -12.88 2.53
CA THR A 328 29.58 -13.98 2.88
C THR A 328 28.14 -13.53 3.16
N SER A 329 27.85 -12.23 3.11
CA SER A 329 26.51 -11.69 3.39
C SER A 329 25.90 -10.99 2.17
N ASP A 330 24.62 -11.23 1.92
CA ASP A 330 23.86 -10.59 0.82
C ASP A 330 23.91 -9.06 0.87
N LEU A 331 23.99 -8.49 2.07
CA LEU A 331 24.15 -7.04 2.27
C LEU A 331 25.53 -6.55 1.81
N GLY A 332 26.60 -7.25 2.17
CA GLY A 332 27.94 -6.92 1.69
C GLY A 332 28.06 -7.06 0.18
N LEU A 333 27.37 -8.05 -0.42
CA LEU A 333 27.35 -8.23 -1.87
C LEU A 333 26.66 -7.05 -2.55
N LEU A 334 25.54 -6.58 -2.01
CA LEU A 334 24.85 -5.40 -2.52
C LEU A 334 25.71 -4.13 -2.38
N GLU A 335 26.40 -3.93 -1.24
CA GLU A 335 27.33 -2.80 -1.05
C GLU A 335 28.42 -2.79 -2.11
N ALA A 336 29.02 -3.95 -2.36
CA ALA A 336 30.08 -4.10 -3.34
C ALA A 336 29.54 -3.87 -4.78
N GLN A 337 28.37 -4.40 -5.11
CA GLN A 337 27.71 -4.16 -6.40
C GLN A 337 27.39 -2.67 -6.63
N ILE A 338 26.94 -1.95 -5.59
CA ILE A 338 26.72 -0.50 -5.67
C ILE A 338 28.04 0.22 -5.95
N ALA A 339 29.12 -0.16 -5.27
CA ALA A 339 30.44 0.44 -5.46
C ALA A 339 31.02 0.16 -6.86
N ALA A 340 30.67 -0.98 -7.47
CA ALA A 340 31.09 -1.35 -8.82
C ALA A 340 30.30 -0.66 -9.94
N CYS A 341 29.15 -0.04 -9.65
CA CYS A 341 28.33 0.61 -10.68
C CYS A 341 29.09 1.76 -11.34
N GLY A 342 29.08 1.82 -12.67
CA GLY A 342 29.72 2.86 -13.48
C GLY A 342 29.05 4.24 -13.37
N GLY A 343 27.91 4.35 -12.65
CA GLY A 343 27.30 5.62 -12.31
C GLY A 343 25.92 5.49 -11.65
N LYS A 344 25.34 6.64 -11.27
CA LYS A 344 24.02 6.74 -10.62
C LYS A 344 22.93 5.99 -11.39
N ALA A 345 22.95 6.05 -12.72
CA ALA A 345 22.02 5.37 -13.60
C ALA A 345 21.91 3.87 -13.31
N GLU A 346 23.05 3.21 -13.33
CA GLU A 346 23.21 1.77 -13.19
C GLU A 346 22.87 1.35 -11.76
N ALA A 347 23.34 2.11 -10.77
CA ALA A 347 23.00 1.90 -9.37
C ALA A 347 21.48 1.97 -9.14
N MET A 348 20.79 2.99 -9.67
CA MET A 348 19.34 3.14 -9.52
C MET A 348 18.57 1.96 -10.13
N THR A 349 18.94 1.52 -11.33
CA THR A 349 18.32 0.35 -11.99
C THR A 349 18.57 -0.95 -11.21
N MET A 350 19.78 -1.16 -10.70
CA MET A 350 20.10 -2.33 -9.89
C MET A 350 19.30 -2.32 -8.58
N LEU A 351 19.29 -1.20 -7.85
CA LEU A 351 18.56 -1.05 -6.59
C LEU A 351 17.06 -1.25 -6.76
N ALA A 352 16.47 -0.76 -7.86
CA ALA A 352 15.04 -0.92 -8.14
C ALA A 352 14.59 -2.39 -8.20
N ARG A 353 15.47 -3.30 -8.64
CA ARG A 353 15.18 -4.75 -8.66
C ARG A 353 15.04 -5.35 -7.27
N HIS A 354 15.74 -4.82 -6.28
CA HIS A 354 15.66 -5.25 -4.88
C HIS A 354 14.52 -4.56 -4.11
N MET A 355 13.83 -3.63 -4.73
CA MET A 355 12.71 -2.89 -4.14
C MET A 355 11.35 -3.46 -4.55
N GLY A 356 11.29 -4.62 -5.20
CA GLY A 356 10.03 -5.28 -5.59
C GLY A 356 9.23 -5.87 -4.41
N PRO A 357 7.96 -6.26 -4.63
CA PRO A 357 7.03 -6.72 -3.58
C PRO A 357 7.52 -7.94 -2.78
N SER A 358 8.34 -8.81 -3.37
CA SER A 358 8.89 -9.98 -2.68
C SER A 358 10.01 -9.65 -1.68
N VAL A 359 10.75 -8.55 -1.90
CA VAL A 359 12.04 -8.30 -1.21
C VAL A 359 12.05 -7.02 -0.37
N HIS A 360 11.26 -5.99 -0.73
CA HIS A 360 11.41 -4.64 -0.17
C HIS A 360 11.28 -4.50 1.36
N HIS A 361 10.63 -5.47 2.01
CA HIS A 361 10.45 -5.52 3.47
C HIS A 361 11.53 -6.35 4.20
N GLN A 362 12.40 -7.03 3.45
CA GLN A 362 13.53 -7.81 3.96
C GLN A 362 14.79 -6.94 4.09
N PRO A 363 15.84 -7.38 4.82
CA PRO A 363 17.05 -6.58 5.02
C PRO A 363 17.67 -6.03 3.73
N LEU A 364 17.76 -6.86 2.68
CA LEU A 364 18.29 -6.48 1.38
C LEU A 364 17.47 -5.36 0.72
N GLY A 365 16.15 -5.52 0.69
CA GLY A 365 15.25 -4.52 0.11
C GLY A 365 15.18 -3.23 0.91
N LEU A 366 15.29 -3.30 2.23
CA LEU A 366 15.38 -2.13 3.10
C LEU A 366 16.67 -1.33 2.85
N MET A 367 17.80 -2.02 2.68
CA MET A 367 19.05 -1.38 2.29
C MET A 367 18.91 -0.74 0.90
N ALA A 368 18.37 -1.47 -0.07
CA ALA A 368 18.18 -0.97 -1.42
C ALA A 368 17.31 0.30 -1.45
N ALA A 369 16.17 0.29 -0.76
CA ALA A 369 15.28 1.44 -0.64
C ALA A 369 15.96 2.65 0.03
N ARG A 370 16.83 2.42 1.02
CA ARG A 370 17.59 3.48 1.70
C ARG A 370 18.59 4.14 0.76
N VAL A 371 19.42 3.34 0.08
CA VAL A 371 20.43 3.86 -0.85
C VAL A 371 19.76 4.54 -2.04
N TYR A 372 18.70 3.92 -2.59
CA TYR A 372 17.92 4.51 -3.68
C TYR A 372 17.35 5.88 -3.28
N SER A 373 16.76 5.98 -2.07
CA SER A 373 16.20 7.25 -1.57
C SER A 373 17.25 8.36 -1.45
N GLN A 374 18.46 8.01 -0.99
CA GLN A 374 19.58 8.95 -0.88
C GLN A 374 20.06 9.40 -2.26
N LEU A 375 20.26 8.47 -3.19
CA LEU A 375 20.65 8.81 -4.57
C LEU A 375 19.58 9.64 -5.29
N PHE A 376 18.31 9.34 -5.06
CA PHE A 376 17.18 10.07 -5.63
C PHE A 376 17.10 11.50 -5.11
N ALA A 377 17.40 11.74 -3.82
CA ALA A 377 17.41 13.09 -3.25
C ALA A 377 18.55 13.98 -3.78
N LEU A 378 19.59 13.38 -4.37
CA LEU A 378 20.69 14.08 -5.03
C LEU A 378 20.40 14.36 -6.53
N ALA A 379 19.14 14.23 -6.98
CA ALA A 379 18.74 14.38 -8.39
C ALA A 379 18.31 15.80 -8.73
#